data_AF-A0A560T0L8-F1
#
_entry.id   AF-A0A560T0L8-F1
#
_cell.length_a   1.000
_cell.length_b   1.000
_cell.length_c   1.000
_cell.angle_alpha   90.00
_cell.angle_beta   90.00
_cell.angle_gamma   90.00
#
_symmetry.space_group_name_H-M   'P 1'
#
loop_
_entity.id
_entity.type
_entity.pdbx_description
1 polymer ?
#
loop_
_entity_poly.entity_id
_entity_poly.type
_entity_poly.pdbx_seq_one_letter_code
_entity_poly.pdbx_strand_id
1 'polypeptide(L)' 'MALNVRCGTLNLTLGELRNLAPGSILGIAGYAPGMAGLYYGDRPIGQGQLVEVDGRLGLQLSRVLFGR' A
#
# COMPACT_ATOMS: atom_id res chain seq x y z
N MET A 1 -12.23 -7.97 -12.38
CA MET A 1 -11.86 -8.05 -10.94
C MET A 1 -10.56 -7.29 -10.76
N ALA A 2 -10.54 -6.24 -9.95
CA ALA A 2 -9.36 -5.40 -9.77
C ALA A 2 -8.75 -5.63 -8.38
N LEU A 3 -7.43 -5.80 -8.33
CA LEU A 3 -6.66 -5.88 -7.09
C LEU A 3 -5.78 -4.65 -6.98
N ASN A 4 -5.64 -4.12 -5.76
CA ASN A 4 -4.80 -2.98 -5.48
C ASN A 4 -3.66 -3.38 -4.55
N VAL A 5 -2.46 -2.89 -4.84
CA VAL A 5 -1.31 -2.99 -3.95
C VAL A 5 -1.25 -1.70 -3.13
N ARG A 6 -1.31 -1.79 -1.81
CA ARG A 6 -1.31 -0.64 -0.89
C ARG A 6 -0.11 -0.73 0.05
N CYS A 7 0.77 0.27 0.01
CA CYS A 7 1.91 0.38 0.94
C CYS A 7 1.49 0.90 2.32
N GLY A 8 0.29 1.46 2.43
CA GLY A 8 -0.29 1.95 3.66
C GLY A 8 -1.36 2.98 3.38
N THR A 9 -1.84 3.64 4.43
CA THR A 9 -2.84 4.70 4.36
C THR A 9 -2.52 5.78 5.37
N LEU A 10 -3.08 6.96 5.17
CA LEU A 10 -3.01 8.06 6.12
C LEU A 10 -4.33 8.84 6.07
N ASN A 11 -4.69 9.51 7.16
CA ASN A 11 -5.84 10.38 7.23
C ASN A 11 -5.36 11.81 7.43
N LEU A 12 -5.87 12.74 6.65
CA LEU A 12 -5.60 14.17 6.77
C LEU A 12 -6.90 14.93 7.03
N THR A 13 -6.78 16.02 7.78
CA THR A 13 -7.79 17.07 7.80
C THR A 13 -7.82 17.78 6.43
N LEU A 14 -8.95 18.45 6.12
CA LEU A 14 -9.05 19.25 4.88
C LEU A 14 -8.01 20.37 4.81
N GLY A 15 -7.60 20.93 5.96
CA GLY A 15 -6.56 21.95 6.03
C GLY A 15 -5.19 21.41 5.63
N GLU A 16 -4.80 20.23 6.14
CA GLU A 16 -3.56 19.56 5.77
C GLU A 16 -3.56 19.14 4.30
N LEU A 17 -4.68 18.60 3.81
CA LEU A 17 -4.83 18.20 2.41
C LEU A 17 -4.63 19.39 1.46
N ARG A 18 -5.18 20.56 1.81
CA ARG A 18 -5.03 21.80 1.02
C ARG A 18 -3.58 22.32 1.00
N ASN A 19 -2.80 22.01 2.03
CA ASN A 19 -1.41 22.46 2.14
C ASN A 19 -0.41 21.48 1.51
N LEU A 20 -0.86 20.38 0.90
CA LEU A 20 0.03 19.44 0.20
C LEU A 20 0.69 20.12 -1.01
N ALA A 21 2.01 20.02 -1.09
CA ALA A 21 2.81 20.57 -2.17
C ALA A 21 3.93 19.60 -2.57
N PRO A 22 4.53 19.75 -3.77
CA PRO A 22 5.73 19.01 -4.13
C PRO A 22 6.82 19.16 -3.06
N GLY A 23 7.35 18.03 -2.59
CA GLY A 23 8.36 17.99 -1.51
C GLY A 23 7.80 17.75 -0.10
N SER A 24 6.48 17.75 0.10
CA SER A 24 5.89 17.34 1.38
C SER A 24 6.19 15.87 1.69
N ILE A 25 6.60 15.58 2.93
CA ILE A 25 6.81 14.22 3.44
C ILE A 25 5.66 13.88 4.38
N LEU A 26 4.95 12.78 4.12
CA LEU A 26 3.81 12.32 4.90
C LEU A 26 4.13 11.00 5.61
N GLY A 27 3.85 10.93 6.90
CA GLY A 27 3.92 9.68 7.65
C GLY A 27 2.78 8.75 7.22
N ILE A 28 3.11 7.57 6.71
CA ILE A 28 2.14 6.56 6.30
C ILE A 28 2.01 5.52 7.41
N ALA A 29 0.78 5.18 7.79
CA ALA A 29 0.51 4.06 8.68
C ALA A 29 0.31 2.77 7.87
N GLY A 30 0.64 1.63 8.47
CA GLY A 30 0.42 0.31 7.88
C GLY A 30 1.71 -0.50 7.79
N TYR A 31 2.20 -0.72 6.56
CA TYR A 31 3.28 -1.66 6.30
C TYR A 31 4.66 -1.06 6.61
N ALA A 32 5.60 -1.94 6.96
CA ALA A 32 7.01 -1.58 7.07
C ALA A 32 7.57 -1.14 5.70
N PRO A 33 8.67 -0.35 5.67
CA PRO A 33 9.33 0.01 4.42
C PRO A 33 9.66 -1.23 3.57
N GLY A 34 9.37 -1.16 2.27
CA GLY A 34 9.54 -2.28 1.34
C GLY A 34 8.38 -3.29 1.34
N MET A 35 7.37 -3.14 2.23
CA MET A 35 6.22 -4.04 2.28
C MET A 35 4.93 -3.37 1.78
N ALA A 36 4.03 -4.22 1.27
CA ALA A 36 2.70 -3.79 0.86
C ALA A 36 1.67 -4.91 1.05
N GLY A 37 0.41 -4.49 1.14
CA GLY A 37 -0.75 -5.36 1.14
C GLY A 37 -1.38 -5.50 -0.23
N LEU A 38 -1.97 -6.66 -0.48
CA LEU A 38 -2.82 -6.91 -1.64
C LEU A 38 -4.29 -6.84 -1.21
N TYR A 39 -5.09 -6.06 -1.93
CA TYR A 39 -6.48 -5.76 -1.57
C TYR A 39 -7.45 -6.05 -2.71
N TYR A 40 -8.63 -6.55 -2.36
CA TYR A 40 -9.82 -6.57 -3.22
C TYR A 40 -10.85 -5.59 -2.66
N GLY A 41 -11.05 -4.46 -3.33
CA GLY A 41 -11.72 -3.31 -2.72
C GLY A 41 -10.95 -2.85 -1.48
N ASP A 42 -11.60 -2.82 -0.32
CA ASP A 42 -10.98 -2.50 0.97
C ASP A 42 -10.62 -3.71 1.82
N ARG A 43 -10.88 -4.93 1.31
CA ARG A 43 -10.56 -6.16 2.02
C ARG A 43 -9.10 -6.56 1.76
N PRO A 44 -8.24 -6.68 2.79
CA PRO A 44 -6.91 -7.25 2.61
C PRO A 44 -7.03 -8.74 2.33
N ILE A 45 -6.33 -9.20 1.31
CA ILE A 45 -6.32 -10.60 0.86
C ILE A 45 -4.91 -11.21 0.86
N GLY A 46 -3.88 -10.39 1.07
CA GLY A 46 -2.50 -10.84 1.23
C GLY A 46 -1.58 -9.69 1.62
N GLN A 47 -0.33 -10.04 1.89
CA GLN A 47 0.76 -9.07 2.10
C GLN A 47 2.08 -9.66 1.61
N GLY A 48 3.03 -8.79 1.29
CA GLY A 48 4.27 -9.18 0.68
C GLY A 48 5.32 -8.09 0.64
N GLN A 49 6.49 -8.46 0.13
CA GLN A 49 7.58 -7.54 -0.16
C GLN A 49 7.40 -6.97 -1.57
N LEU A 50 7.66 -5.67 -1.72
CA LEU A 50 7.79 -5.02 -3.00
C LEU A 50 9.11 -5.43 -3.64
N VAL A 51 9.04 -5.89 -4.88
CA VAL A 51 10.20 -6.39 -5.64
C VAL A 51 10.19 -5.80 -7.04
N GLU A 52 11.31 -5.88 -7.73
CA GLU A 52 11.41 -5.54 -9.15
C GLU A 52 11.23 -6.81 -9.99
N VAL A 53 10.42 -6.71 -11.04
CA VAL A 53 10.16 -7.77 -12.02
C VAL A 53 10.15 -7.12 -13.40
N ASP A 54 11.16 -7.41 -14.22
CA ASP A 54 11.31 -6.92 -15.59
C ASP A 54 11.19 -5.38 -15.72
N GLY A 55 11.84 -4.66 -14.80
CA GLY A 55 11.82 -3.20 -14.72
C GLY A 55 10.53 -2.61 -14.14
N ARG A 56 9.64 -3.44 -13.58
CA ARG A 56 8.34 -3.03 -13.03
C ARG A 56 8.20 -3.42 -11.57
N LEU A 57 7.32 -2.71 -10.86
CA LEU A 57 6.99 -3.04 -9.49
C LEU A 57 6.17 -4.34 -9.42
N GLY A 58 6.70 -5.32 -8.70
CA GLY A 58 6.03 -6.57 -8.34
C GLY A 58 5.76 -6.66 -6.84
N LEU A 59 4.92 -7.62 -6.46
CA LEU A 59 4.62 -7.96 -5.06
C LEU A 59 4.88 -9.45 -4.83
N GLN A 60 5.93 -9.78 -4.08
CA GLN A 60 6.18 -11.15 -3.64
C GLN A 60 5.37 -11.42 -2.38
N LEU A 61 4.30 -12.20 -2.51
CA LEU A 61 3.42 -12.55 -1.39
C LEU A 61 4.18 -13.38 -0.34
N SER A 62 4.19 -12.88 0.90
CA SER A 62 4.69 -13.60 2.06
C SER A 62 3.57 -14.25 2.86
N ARG A 63 2.33 -13.74 2.73
CA ARG A 63 1.14 -14.31 3.35
C ARG A 63 -0.10 -14.05 2.51
N VAL A 64 -0.94 -15.07 2.39
CA VAL A 64 -2.27 -14.99 1.78
C VAL A 64 -3.33 -15.13 2.87
N LEU A 65 -4.41 -14.36 2.78
CA LEU A 65 -5.46 -14.24 3.79
C LEU A 65 -6.84 -14.73 3.31
N PHE A 66 -6.89 -15.40 2.16
CA PHE A 66 -8.10 -16.07 1.67
C PHE A 66 -8.40 -17.33 2.50
N GLY A 67 -9.65 -17.48 2.92
CA GLY A 67 -10.18 -18.73 3.50
C GLY A 67 -9.84 -18.96 4.96
N ARG A 68 -10.87 -18.91 5.81
CA ARG A 68 -11.13 -20.03 6.71
C ARG A 68 -12.25 -20.84 6.09
#